data_AF-A0A963BK20-F1
#
_entry.id   AF-A0A963BK20-F1
#
_cell.length_a   1.000
_cell.length_b   1.000
_cell.length_c   1.000
_cell.angle_alpha   90.00
_cell.angle_beta   90.00
_cell.angle_gamma   90.00
#
_symmetry.space_group_name_H-M   'P 1'
#
loop_
_entity.id
_entity.type
_entity.pdbx_description
1 polymer ?
#
loop_
_entity_poly.entity_id
_entity_poly.type
_entity_poly.pdbx_seq_one_letter_code
_entity_poly.pdbx_strand_id
1 'polypeptide(L)'
;MTKELDQATADVMAIAVKLKAARDRRRAMTERRETAAAKLVTAVADKDQAVVRYATGEIDETELEGATKSVRLLEAEIEGLDATLTAIEGVIEGLESDCKEPEELALRSFWAAWEEEAKKAEARLLNAMMEPALHAWAAYKTRHHRSYGGTLSFAEYIENLCRKANIREPKLGKVQLPTVAPTASNVI
;
A
#
# COMPACT_ATOMS: atom_id res chain seq x y z
N MET A 1 11.04 13.26 7.77
CA MET A 1 10.08 12.13 7.96
C MET A 1 8.73 12.56 8.54
N THR A 2 8.64 13.26 9.68
CA THR A 2 7.31 13.59 10.27
C THR A 2 6.44 14.49 9.38
N LYS A 3 7.00 15.58 8.84
CA LYS A 3 6.23 16.51 7.97
C LYS A 3 5.65 15.88 6.69
N GLU A 4 6.37 14.93 6.09
CA GLU A 4 5.92 14.26 4.86
C GLU A 4 4.79 13.26 5.16
N LEU A 5 4.87 12.59 6.31
CA LEU A 5 3.82 11.70 6.80
C LEU A 5 2.55 12.47 7.22
N ASP A 6 2.72 13.62 7.86
CA ASP A 6 1.61 14.50 8.25
C ASP A 6 0.88 15.04 7.01
N GLN A 7 1.63 15.43 5.97
CA GLN A 7 1.06 15.88 4.70
C GLN A 7 0.33 14.75 3.96
N ALA A 8 0.93 13.56 3.85
CA ALA A 8 0.28 12.41 3.24
C ALA A 8 -1.02 12.02 3.97
N THR A 9 -1.04 12.10 5.30
CA THR A 9 -2.24 11.85 6.11
C THR A 9 -3.32 12.89 5.83
N ALA A 10 -2.96 14.17 5.71
CA ALA A 10 -3.90 15.23 5.36
C ALA A 10 -4.50 15.04 3.95
N ASP A 11 -3.68 14.62 2.99
CA ASP A 11 -4.11 14.37 1.61
C ASP A 11 -5.08 13.18 1.53
N VAL A 12 -4.79 12.07 2.22
CA VAL A 12 -5.69 10.90 2.32
C VAL A 12 -7.02 11.29 2.97
N MET A 13 -6.99 12.09 4.04
CA MET A 13 -8.22 12.59 4.68
C MET A 13 -9.04 13.48 3.75
N ALA A 14 -8.39 14.33 2.95
CA ALA A 14 -9.08 15.16 1.97
C ALA A 14 -9.73 14.33 0.85
N ILE A 15 -9.06 13.28 0.38
CA ILE A 15 -9.62 12.34 -0.60
C ILE A 15 -10.80 11.58 0.01
N ALA A 16 -10.69 11.10 1.26
CA ALA A 16 -11.77 10.40 1.95
C ALA A 16 -13.05 11.26 2.07
N VAL A 17 -12.91 12.56 2.34
CA VAL A 17 -14.05 13.50 2.37
C VAL A 17 -14.70 13.62 0.98
N LYS A 18 -13.91 13.80 -0.08
CA LYS A 18 -14.42 13.86 -1.46
C LYS A 18 -15.13 12.58 -1.87
N LEU A 19 -14.56 11.44 -1.49
CA LEU A 19 -15.06 10.12 -1.82
C LEU A 19 -16.38 9.81 -1.10
N LYS A 20 -16.50 10.22 0.17
CA LYS A 20 -17.79 10.20 0.88
C LYS A 20 -18.84 11.05 0.16
N ALA A 21 -18.51 12.30 -0.19
CA ALA A 21 -19.43 13.17 -0.90
C ALA A 21 -19.84 12.62 -2.28
N ALA A 22 -18.92 12.00 -3.01
CA ALA A 22 -19.22 11.35 -4.28
C ALA A 22 -20.14 10.13 -4.11
N ARG A 23 -19.92 9.30 -3.08
CA ARG A 23 -20.80 8.17 -2.74
C ARG A 23 -22.21 8.63 -2.32
N ASP A 24 -22.31 9.70 -1.54
CA ASP A 24 -23.59 10.30 -1.16
C ASP A 24 -24.35 10.82 -2.38
N ARG A 25 -23.65 11.50 -3.30
CA ARG A 25 -24.22 11.93 -4.59
C ARG A 25 -24.67 10.75 -5.45
N ARG A 26 -23.86 9.69 -5.53
CA ARG A 26 -24.22 8.46 -6.26
C ARG A 26 -25.53 7.90 -5.73
N ARG A 27 -25.64 7.74 -4.40
CA ARG A 27 -26.87 7.25 -3.75
C ARG A 27 -28.08 8.11 -4.09
N ALA A 28 -27.95 9.44 -3.98
CA ALA A 28 -29.05 10.35 -4.30
C ALA A 28 -29.48 10.26 -5.78
N MET A 29 -28.53 10.09 -6.71
CA MET A 29 -28.85 9.92 -8.13
C MET A 29 -29.48 8.55 -8.42
N THR A 30 -29.03 7.49 -7.74
CA THR A 30 -29.66 6.16 -7.83
C THR A 30 -31.11 6.22 -7.36
N GLU A 31 -31.40 6.86 -6.23
CA GLU A 31 -32.77 7.02 -5.71
C GLU A 31 -33.67 7.81 -6.68
N ARG A 32 -33.13 8.86 -7.33
CA ARG A 32 -33.84 9.59 -8.39
C ARG A 32 -34.11 8.71 -9.60
N ARG A 33 -33.12 7.94 -10.03
CA ARG A 33 -33.23 7.03 -11.19
C ARG A 33 -34.23 5.92 -10.94
N GLU A 34 -34.27 5.34 -9.75
CA GLU A 34 -35.29 4.38 -9.34
C GLU A 34 -36.70 5.00 -9.32
N THR A 35 -36.82 6.24 -8.83
CA THR A 35 -38.09 6.97 -8.84
C THR A 35 -38.57 7.26 -10.27
N ALA A 36 -37.67 7.69 -11.17
CA ALA A 36 -37.97 7.93 -12.57
C ALA A 36 -38.36 6.63 -13.29
N ALA A 37 -37.66 5.53 -13.01
CA ALA A 37 -37.99 4.21 -13.55
C ALA A 37 -39.37 3.71 -13.08
N ALA A 38 -39.72 3.91 -11.81
CA ALA A 38 -41.05 3.59 -11.30
C ALA A 38 -42.15 4.42 -11.99
N LYS A 39 -41.91 5.71 -12.21
CA LYS A 39 -42.82 6.57 -12.99
C LYS A 39 -42.93 6.11 -14.44
N LEU A 40 -41.83 5.69 -15.06
CA LEU A 40 -41.82 5.20 -16.44
C LEU A 40 -42.71 3.96 -16.59
N VAL A 41 -42.64 3.02 -15.65
CA VAL A 41 -43.52 1.83 -15.65
C VAL A 41 -44.99 2.22 -15.69
N THR A 42 -45.40 3.17 -14.82
CA THR A 42 -46.78 3.67 -14.82
C THR A 42 -47.11 4.42 -16.12
N ALA A 43 -46.22 5.28 -16.60
CA ALA A 43 -46.44 6.03 -17.83
C ALA A 43 -46.56 5.14 -19.07
N VAL A 44 -45.82 4.03 -19.12
CA VAL A 44 -45.95 3.01 -20.18
C VAL A 44 -47.32 2.34 -20.10
N ALA A 45 -47.78 1.96 -18.91
CA ALA A 45 -49.12 1.39 -18.73
C ALA A 45 -50.22 2.39 -19.15
N ASP A 46 -50.08 3.67 -18.78
CA ASP A 46 -51.00 4.74 -19.17
C ASP A 46 -51.00 4.95 -20.69
N LYS A 47 -49.82 4.90 -21.33
CA LYS A 47 -49.69 4.97 -22.79
C LYS A 47 -50.37 3.78 -23.46
N ASP A 48 -50.17 2.57 -22.95
CA ASP A 48 -50.78 1.37 -23.51
C ASP A 48 -52.31 1.42 -23.39
N GLN A 49 -52.83 1.92 -22.26
CA GLN A 49 -54.26 2.19 -22.10
C GLN A 49 -54.75 3.28 -23.06
N ALA A 50 -53.98 4.37 -23.24
CA ALA A 50 -54.31 5.41 -24.21
C ALA A 50 -54.36 4.87 -25.65
N VAL A 51 -53.45 3.98 -26.04
CA VAL A 51 -53.46 3.31 -27.35
C VAL A 51 -54.77 2.54 -27.54
N VAL A 52 -55.22 1.79 -26.54
CA VAL A 52 -56.51 1.06 -26.60
C VAL A 52 -57.68 2.02 -26.75
N ARG A 53 -57.72 3.08 -25.92
CA ARG A 53 -58.80 4.09 -25.95
C ARG A 53 -58.84 4.87 -27.25
N TYR A 54 -57.69 5.14 -27.86
CA TYR A 54 -57.61 5.78 -29.17
C TYR A 54 -58.17 4.85 -30.26
N ALA A 55 -57.82 3.57 -30.21
CA ALA A 55 -58.33 2.58 -31.15
C ALA A 55 -59.85 2.38 -31.05
N THR A 56 -60.44 2.57 -29.86
CA THR A 56 -61.90 2.56 -29.66
C THR A 56 -62.59 3.90 -29.93
N GLY A 57 -61.83 4.96 -30.23
CA GLY A 57 -62.33 6.30 -30.51
C GLY A 57 -62.78 7.08 -29.26
N GLU A 58 -62.38 6.63 -28.06
CA GLU A 58 -62.69 7.30 -26.78
C GLU A 58 -61.83 8.54 -26.51
N ILE A 59 -60.65 8.60 -27.13
CA ILE A 59 -59.72 9.73 -27.04
C ILE A 59 -59.26 10.13 -28.44
N ASP A 60 -58.77 11.36 -28.57
CA ASP A 60 -58.20 11.85 -29.83
C ASP A 60 -56.67 11.59 -29.93
N GLU A 61 -56.10 11.95 -31.09
CA GLU A 61 -54.66 11.80 -31.34
C GLU A 61 -53.80 12.66 -30.40
N THR A 62 -54.30 13.82 -29.97
CA THR A 62 -53.55 14.74 -29.10
C THR A 62 -53.39 14.18 -27.69
N GLU A 63 -54.40 13.48 -27.18
CA GLU A 63 -54.34 12.78 -25.89
C GLU A 63 -53.36 11.60 -25.94
N LEU A 64 -53.37 10.81 -27.03
CA LEU A 64 -52.40 9.74 -27.25
C LEU A 64 -50.96 10.26 -27.39
N GLU A 65 -50.78 11.37 -28.10
CA GLU A 65 -49.49 12.02 -28.25
C GLU A 65 -48.98 12.55 -26.90
N GLY A 66 -49.86 13.05 -26.04
CA GLY A 66 -49.54 13.44 -24.67
C GLY A 66 -48.98 12.29 -23.84
N ALA A 67 -49.64 11.13 -23.84
CA ALA A 67 -49.15 9.93 -23.14
C ALA A 67 -47.80 9.45 -23.69
N THR A 68 -47.63 9.49 -25.02
CA THR A 68 -46.37 9.12 -25.69
C THR A 68 -45.23 10.07 -25.34
N LYS A 69 -45.50 11.39 -25.28
CA LYS A 69 -44.51 12.40 -24.87
C LYS A 69 -44.07 12.18 -23.43
N SER A 70 -44.99 11.87 -22.52
CA SER A 70 -44.67 11.58 -21.11
C SER A 70 -43.70 10.41 -20.96
N VAL A 71 -43.90 9.32 -21.71
CA VAL A 71 -42.97 8.17 -21.74
C VAL A 71 -41.59 8.61 -22.24
N ARG A 72 -41.52 9.31 -23.37
CA ARG A 72 -40.24 9.77 -23.95
C ARG A 72 -39.47 10.70 -23.02
N LEU A 73 -40.17 11.58 -22.28
CA LEU A 73 -39.54 12.48 -21.31
C LEU A 73 -38.92 11.71 -20.14
N LEU A 74 -39.62 10.69 -19.63
CA LEU A 74 -39.10 9.84 -18.55
C LEU A 74 -37.94 8.94 -19.02
N GLU A 75 -37.99 8.42 -20.24
CA GLU A 75 -36.86 7.70 -20.86
C GLU A 75 -35.62 8.60 -20.94
N ALA A 76 -35.77 9.84 -21.43
CA ALA A 76 -34.68 10.81 -21.51
C ALA A 76 -34.16 11.22 -20.12
N GLU A 77 -35.04 11.35 -19.12
CA GLU A 77 -34.64 11.61 -17.73
C GLU A 77 -33.79 10.46 -17.17
N ILE A 78 -34.20 9.21 -17.39
CA ILE A 78 -33.45 8.03 -16.95
C ILE A 78 -32.09 7.95 -17.66
N GLU A 79 -32.04 8.18 -18.97
CA GLU A 79 -30.79 8.19 -19.74
C GLU A 79 -29.82 9.27 -19.22
N GLY A 80 -30.33 10.48 -18.94
CA GLY A 80 -29.55 11.54 -18.32
C GLY A 80 -29.04 11.17 -16.93
N LEU A 81 -29.87 10.54 -16.10
CA LEU A 81 -29.48 10.06 -14.77
C LEU A 81 -28.42 8.96 -14.86
N ASP A 82 -28.57 7.99 -15.77
CA ASP A 82 -27.60 6.92 -16.00
C ASP A 82 -26.25 7.50 -16.45
N ALA A 83 -26.23 8.48 -17.36
CA ALA A 83 -25.00 9.19 -17.76
C ALA A 83 -24.34 9.90 -16.57
N THR A 84 -25.12 10.57 -15.72
CA THR A 84 -24.55 11.21 -14.51
C THR A 84 -24.03 10.21 -13.49
N LEU A 85 -24.67 9.04 -13.34
CA LEU A 85 -24.20 7.96 -12.48
C LEU A 85 -22.85 7.44 -12.96
N THR A 86 -22.70 7.17 -14.26
CA THR A 86 -21.41 6.75 -14.85
C THR A 86 -20.32 7.79 -14.61
N ALA A 87 -20.62 9.09 -14.75
CA ALA A 87 -19.65 10.14 -14.46
C ALA A 87 -19.24 10.17 -12.97
N ILE A 88 -20.19 9.97 -12.05
CA ILE A 88 -19.89 9.88 -10.62
C ILE A 88 -19.05 8.64 -10.29
N GLU A 89 -19.35 7.51 -10.92
CA GLU A 89 -18.57 6.27 -10.76
C GLU A 89 -17.13 6.47 -11.21
N GLY A 90 -16.88 7.10 -12.36
CA GLY A 90 -15.53 7.45 -12.81
C GLY A 90 -14.78 8.37 -11.83
N VAL A 91 -15.49 9.32 -11.19
CA VAL A 91 -14.89 10.15 -10.12
C VAL A 91 -14.53 9.32 -8.89
N ILE A 92 -15.40 8.38 -8.47
CA ILE A 92 -15.12 7.50 -7.34
C ILE A 92 -13.89 6.63 -7.64
N GLU A 93 -13.83 6.02 -8.82
CA GLU A 93 -12.69 5.19 -9.25
C GLU A 93 -11.38 5.99 -9.26
N GLY A 94 -11.40 7.23 -9.79
CA GLY A 94 -10.25 8.12 -9.77
C GLY A 94 -9.78 8.43 -8.34
N LEU A 95 -10.71 8.82 -7.46
CA LEU A 95 -10.38 9.09 -6.06
C LEU A 95 -9.89 7.85 -5.30
N GLU A 96 -10.43 6.67 -5.61
CA GLU A 96 -9.96 5.40 -5.03
C GLU A 96 -8.54 5.04 -5.51
N SER A 97 -8.21 5.36 -6.76
CA SER A 97 -6.85 5.23 -7.30
C SER A 97 -5.88 6.21 -6.61
N ASP A 98 -6.29 7.47 -6.45
CA ASP A 98 -5.50 8.51 -5.79
C ASP A 98 -5.21 8.18 -4.31
N CYS A 99 -6.05 7.37 -3.66
CA CYS A 99 -5.78 6.85 -2.31
C CYS A 99 -4.73 5.72 -2.29
N LYS A 100 -4.66 4.88 -3.32
CA LYS A 100 -3.79 3.69 -3.34
C LYS A 100 -2.31 4.04 -3.52
N GLU A 101 -2.01 4.98 -4.41
CA GLU A 101 -0.62 5.38 -4.68
C GLU A 101 0.14 5.87 -3.44
N PRO A 102 -0.38 6.80 -2.61
CA PRO A 102 0.32 7.25 -1.42
C PRO A 102 0.44 6.16 -0.34
N GLU A 103 -0.55 5.26 -0.20
CA GLU A 103 -0.45 4.11 0.71
C GLU A 103 0.66 3.13 0.28
N GLU A 104 0.73 2.78 -1.01
CA GLU A 104 1.78 1.91 -1.53
C GLU A 104 3.17 2.55 -1.41
N LEU A 105 3.28 3.84 -1.70
CA LEU A 105 4.53 4.58 -1.57
C LEU A 105 5.00 4.63 -0.10
N ALA A 106 4.08 4.88 0.84
CA ALA A 106 4.37 4.89 2.27
C ALA A 106 4.84 3.51 2.76
N LEU A 107 4.18 2.43 2.36
CA LEU A 107 4.58 1.06 2.69
C LEU A 107 5.95 0.70 2.12
N ARG A 108 6.23 1.03 0.84
CA ARG A 108 7.55 0.80 0.23
C ARG A 108 8.65 1.55 0.98
N SER A 109 8.39 2.80 1.33
CA SER A 109 9.34 3.65 2.07
C SER A 109 9.61 3.10 3.47
N PHE A 110 8.56 2.64 4.16
CA PHE A 110 8.67 1.97 5.45
C PHE A 110 9.51 0.69 5.36
N TRP A 111 9.24 -0.18 4.39
CA TRP A 111 9.99 -1.42 4.21
C TRP A 111 11.46 -1.18 3.87
N ALA A 112 11.76 -0.20 3.02
CA ALA A 112 13.14 0.19 2.71
C ALA A 112 13.90 0.67 3.96
N ALA A 113 13.26 1.52 4.78
CA ALA A 113 13.84 2.01 6.03
C ALA A 113 14.05 0.86 7.04
N TRP A 114 13.09 -0.07 7.13
CA TRP A 114 13.19 -1.23 8.00
C TRP A 114 14.32 -2.17 7.59
N GLU A 115 14.48 -2.43 6.29
CA GLU A 115 15.56 -3.28 5.77
C GLU A 115 16.94 -2.65 6.03
N GLU A 116 17.05 -1.32 5.90
CA GLU A 116 18.28 -0.60 6.24
C GLU A 116 18.62 -0.71 7.74
N GLU A 117 17.64 -0.54 8.62
CA GLU A 117 17.87 -0.67 10.07
C GLU A 117 18.17 -2.12 10.47
N ALA A 118 17.55 -3.10 9.81
CA ALA A 118 17.87 -4.52 10.01
C ALA A 118 19.33 -4.82 9.65
N LYS A 119 19.83 -4.31 8.51
CA LYS A 119 21.25 -4.44 8.12
C LYS A 119 22.18 -3.77 9.13
N LYS A 120 21.82 -2.59 9.63
CA LYS A 120 22.59 -1.90 10.68
C LYS A 120 22.63 -2.69 11.98
N ALA A 121 21.50 -3.26 12.39
CA ALA A 121 21.41 -4.09 13.59
C ALA A 121 22.26 -5.36 13.46
N GLU A 122 22.21 -6.03 12.31
CA GLU A 122 23.07 -7.18 12.00
C GLU A 122 24.55 -6.82 12.09
N ALA A 123 24.97 -5.71 11.47
CA ALA A 123 26.35 -5.24 11.54
C ALA A 123 26.79 -4.91 12.97
N ARG A 124 25.92 -4.28 13.78
CA ARG A 124 26.19 -4.01 15.20
C ARG A 124 26.38 -5.30 16.00
N LEU A 125 25.51 -6.29 15.80
CA LEU A 125 25.62 -7.59 16.46
C LEU A 125 26.90 -8.32 16.06
N LEU A 126 27.22 -8.34 14.76
CA LEU A 126 28.43 -8.97 14.26
C LEU A 126 29.69 -8.31 14.83
N ASN A 127 29.73 -6.98 14.88
CA ASN A 127 30.83 -6.25 15.51
C ASN A 127 30.94 -6.54 17.02
N ALA A 128 29.81 -6.52 17.74
CA ALA A 128 29.77 -6.81 19.17
C ALA A 128 30.22 -8.25 19.51
N MET A 129 30.03 -9.20 18.59
CA MET A 129 30.54 -10.56 18.73
C MET A 129 32.01 -10.70 18.32
N MET A 130 32.45 -9.99 17.29
CA MET A 130 33.81 -10.07 16.77
C MET A 130 34.84 -9.33 17.63
N GLU A 131 34.50 -8.19 18.24
CA GLU A 131 35.45 -7.44 19.08
C GLU A 131 35.97 -8.24 20.28
N PRO A 132 35.12 -8.86 21.13
CA PRO A 132 35.59 -9.69 22.23
C PRO A 132 36.40 -10.89 21.75
N ALA A 133 36.03 -11.47 20.60
CA ALA A 133 36.74 -12.60 20.00
C ALA A 133 38.14 -12.21 19.50
N LEU A 134 38.28 -11.03 18.88
CA LEU A 134 39.57 -10.45 18.47
C LEU A 134 40.44 -10.11 19.69
N HIS A 135 39.87 -9.52 20.74
CA HIS A 135 40.60 -9.25 21.99
C HIS A 135 41.05 -10.54 22.68
N ALA A 136 40.19 -11.56 22.74
CA ALA A 136 40.54 -12.87 23.27
C ALA A 136 41.66 -13.55 22.47
N TRP A 137 41.62 -13.46 21.14
CA TRP A 137 42.69 -13.98 20.28
C TRP A 137 43.99 -13.20 20.43
N ALA A 138 43.94 -11.87 20.49
CA ALA A 138 45.12 -11.04 20.72
C ALA A 138 45.77 -11.42 22.06
N ALA A 139 44.98 -11.53 23.14
CA ALA A 139 45.46 -11.97 24.44
C ALA A 139 46.06 -13.39 24.41
N TYR A 140 45.39 -14.34 23.73
CA TYR A 140 45.89 -15.70 23.52
C TYR A 140 47.26 -15.69 22.81
N LYS A 141 47.37 -14.94 21.70
CA LYS A 141 48.60 -14.82 20.93
C LYS A 141 49.74 -14.25 21.78
N THR A 142 49.50 -13.21 22.57
CA THR A 142 50.52 -12.62 23.46
C THR A 142 50.97 -13.60 24.54
N ARG A 143 50.04 -14.40 25.10
CA ARG A 143 50.33 -15.36 26.18
C ARG A 143 51.06 -16.61 25.70
N HIS A 144 50.78 -17.05 24.48
CA HIS A 144 51.30 -18.30 23.92
C HIS A 144 52.44 -18.11 22.89
N HIS A 145 52.81 -16.85 22.57
CA HIS A 145 53.92 -16.53 21.67
C HIS A 145 55.28 -17.08 22.13
N ARG A 146 55.44 -17.40 23.42
CA ARG A 146 56.69 -17.95 23.98
C ARG A 146 56.71 -19.48 24.09
N SER A 147 55.57 -20.16 23.95
CA SER A 147 55.47 -21.59 24.31
C SER A 147 55.15 -22.51 23.14
N TYR A 148 54.60 -22.00 22.04
CA TYR A 148 54.30 -22.80 20.85
C TYR A 148 54.76 -22.02 19.61
N GLY A 149 55.81 -22.50 18.95
CA GLY A 149 56.41 -21.91 17.75
C GLY A 149 55.56 -22.06 16.47
N GLY A 150 54.26 -21.77 16.56
CA GLY A 150 53.34 -21.78 15.42
C GLY A 150 52.27 -20.70 15.59
N THR A 151 52.24 -19.74 14.68
CA THR A 151 51.23 -18.68 14.65
C THR A 151 49.91 -19.22 14.12
N LEU A 152 49.04 -19.71 15.01
CA LEU A 152 47.64 -19.98 14.67
C LEU A 152 47.01 -18.69 14.11
N SER A 153 46.40 -18.79 12.94
CA SER A 153 45.65 -17.68 12.36
C SER A 153 44.36 -17.42 13.15
N PHE A 154 43.79 -16.21 13.05
CA PHE A 154 42.54 -15.86 13.73
C PHE A 154 41.39 -16.79 13.32
N ALA A 155 41.33 -17.18 12.05
CA ALA A 155 40.30 -18.10 11.54
C ALA A 155 40.38 -19.49 12.21
N GLU A 156 41.58 -20.06 12.29
CA GLU A 156 41.82 -21.36 12.94
C GLU A 156 41.51 -21.31 14.45
N TYR A 157 41.73 -20.17 15.12
CA TYR A 157 41.37 -19.98 16.52
C TYR A 157 39.84 -19.98 16.75
N ILE A 158 39.10 -19.29 15.88
CA ILE A 158 37.63 -19.22 15.96
C ILE A 158 37.00 -20.59 15.63
N GLU A 159 37.49 -21.29 14.61
CA GLU A 159 37.04 -22.66 14.30
C GLU A 159 37.24 -23.61 15.48
N ASN A 160 38.37 -23.50 16.18
CA ASN A 160 38.67 -24.35 17.33
C ASN A 160 37.79 -24.01 18.56
N LEU A 161 37.43 -22.74 18.76
CA LEU A 161 36.47 -22.33 19.78
C LEU A 161 35.06 -22.82 19.47
N CYS A 162 34.59 -22.68 18.23
CA CYS A 162 33.27 -23.17 17.80
C CYS A 162 33.17 -24.70 17.95
N ARG A 163 34.22 -25.43 17.58
CA ARG A 163 34.30 -26.89 17.74
C ARG A 163 34.25 -27.32 19.21
N LYS A 164 34.97 -26.63 20.09
CA LYS A 164 34.95 -26.91 21.55
C LYS A 164 33.60 -26.59 22.19
N ALA A 165 32.90 -25.58 21.69
CA ALA A 165 31.59 -25.18 22.19
C ALA A 165 30.41 -25.96 21.57
N ASN A 166 30.67 -26.88 20.63
CA ASN A 166 29.66 -27.65 19.90
C ASN A 166 28.62 -26.78 19.16
N ILE A 167 29.06 -25.62 18.64
CA ILE A 167 28.23 -24.68 17.88
C ILE A 167 28.47 -24.91 16.38
N ARG A 168 27.40 -24.95 15.58
CA ARG A 168 27.51 -25.07 14.11
C ARG A 168 28.34 -23.91 13.55
N GLU A 169 29.34 -24.23 12.74
CA GLU A 169 30.32 -23.27 12.20
C GLU A 169 29.63 -22.07 11.53
N PRO A 170 29.97 -20.82 11.90
CA PRO A 170 29.62 -19.69 11.06
C PRO A 170 30.45 -19.78 9.78
N LYS A 171 29.80 -19.76 8.61
CA LYS A 171 30.49 -19.62 7.32
C LYS A 171 31.09 -18.20 7.26
N LEU A 172 32.27 -18.03 7.84
CA LEU A 172 33.08 -16.83 7.67
C LEU A 172 33.63 -16.85 6.24
N GLY A 173 32.80 -16.43 5.27
CA GLY A 173 33.30 -16.04 3.94
C GLY A 173 34.43 -15.02 4.11
N LYS A 174 35.40 -14.97 3.20
CA LYS A 174 36.66 -14.17 3.26
C LYS A 174 36.47 -12.81 3.97
N VAL A 175 36.57 -12.79 5.30
CA VAL A 175 36.54 -11.56 6.08
C VAL A 175 37.93 -10.98 5.96
N GLN A 176 38.07 -9.92 5.17
CA GLN A 176 39.28 -9.10 5.20
C GLN A 176 39.36 -8.46 6.58
N LEU A 177 40.30 -8.95 7.38
CA LEU A 177 40.61 -8.36 8.68
C LEU A 177 41.05 -6.90 8.48
N PRO A 178 40.54 -5.94 9.27
CA PRO A 178 41.10 -4.60 9.27
C PRO A 178 42.55 -4.67 9.74
N THR A 179 43.45 -4.07 8.95
CA THR A 179 44.87 -3.94 9.29
C THR A 179 45.00 -2.99 10.48
N VAL A 180 45.02 -3.54 11.70
CA VAL A 180 45.30 -2.73 12.89
C VAL A 180 46.80 -2.47 12.91
N ALA A 181 47.20 -1.24 12.58
CA ALA A 181 48.58 -0.79 12.74
C ALA A 181 48.97 -0.89 14.23
N PRO A 182 50.17 -1.41 14.55
CA PRO A 182 50.63 -1.45 15.93
C PRO A 182 50.82 -0.01 16.43
N THR A 183 49.94 0.44 17.32
CA THR A 183 50.17 1.65 18.09
C THR A 183 51.39 1.43 18.98
N ALA A 184 52.43 2.22 18.73
CA ALA A 184 53.63 2.25 19.55
C ALA A 184 53.24 2.46 21.02
N SER A 185 53.71 1.55 21.87
CA SER A 185 53.52 1.61 23.31
C SER A 185 54.35 2.77 23.86
N ASN A 186 53.70 3.84 24.32
CA ASN A 186 54.31 4.82 25.21
C ASN A 186 54.49 4.15 26.58
N VAL A 187 55.71 3.65 26.82
CA VAL A 187 56.22 3.43 28.17
C VAL A 187 56.92 4.72 28.59
N ILE A 188 56.63 5.14 29.83
CA ILE A 188 57.09 6.34 30.54
C ILE A 188 58.60 6.56 30.39
#